data_AF-A0A916RKY4-F1
#
_entry.id   AF-A0A916RKY4-F1
#
_cell.length_a   1.000
_cell.length_b   1.000
_cell.length_c   1.000
_cell.angle_alpha   90.00
_cell.angle_beta   90.00
_cell.angle_gamma   90.00
#
_symmetry.space_group_name_H-M   'P 1'
#
loop_
_entity.id
_entity.type
_entity.pdbx_description
1 polymer ?
#
loop_
_entity_poly.entity_id
_entity_poly.type
_entity_poly.pdbx_seq_one_letter_code
_entity_poly.pdbx_strand_id
1 'polypeptide(L)'
;MSRMIEYEWNVGTVTKLALSAMRIYLGCWMIVTGTSYWLTEFGLPSIFPHLVRNAPLSSQLLVTLMEVGLYDVVKTWEIIGGLMLVFNRFVPLGLIICLPITFIVWYNAIILNERYGHLFNPTHMGAMCFYMNILVMVGYARYYAPLVVTRAKMGSVKGVEN
;
A
#
# COMPACT_ATOMS: atom_id res chain seq x y z
N MET A 1 -32.84 -14.56 22.55
CA MET A 1 -33.13 -14.41 21.11
C MET A 1 -31.83 -14.07 20.39
N SER A 2 -30.96 -15.07 20.18
CA SER A 2 -29.71 -14.89 19.43
C SER A 2 -30.05 -14.99 17.93
N ARG A 3 -29.75 -13.93 17.18
CA ARG A 3 -29.82 -13.99 15.71
C ARG A 3 -28.68 -14.91 15.26
N MET A 4 -29.01 -16.15 14.88
CA MET A 4 -28.09 -17.01 14.16
C MET A 4 -27.90 -16.39 12.78
N ILE A 5 -26.72 -15.82 12.55
CA ILE A 5 -26.34 -15.30 11.24
C ILE A 5 -25.95 -16.51 10.40
N GLU A 6 -26.89 -17.02 9.63
CA GLU A 6 -26.64 -18.05 8.61
C GLU A 6 -25.79 -17.41 7.52
N TYR A 7 -24.48 -17.69 7.55
CA TYR A 7 -23.56 -17.24 6.51
C TYR A 7 -23.62 -18.25 5.37
N GLU A 8 -24.28 -17.90 4.26
CA GLU A 8 -24.09 -18.64 3.03
C GLU A 8 -22.66 -18.42 2.56
N TRP A 9 -21.81 -19.43 2.75
CA TRP A 9 -20.41 -19.45 2.32
C TRP A 9 -20.33 -19.53 0.80
N ASN A 10 -20.69 -18.43 0.14
CA ASN A 10 -20.51 -18.24 -1.28
C ASN A 10 -19.07 -17.78 -1.54
N VAL A 11 -18.43 -18.33 -2.58
CA VAL A 11 -17.07 -17.98 -3.02
C VAL A 11 -16.91 -16.46 -3.14
N GLY A 12 -17.95 -15.75 -3.62
CA GLY A 12 -17.93 -14.30 -3.73
C GLY A 12 -17.84 -13.56 -2.39
N THR A 13 -18.44 -14.10 -1.33
CA THR A 13 -18.39 -13.52 0.02
C THR A 13 -17.00 -13.72 0.63
N VAL A 14 -16.40 -14.89 0.42
CA VAL A 14 -15.04 -15.21 0.87
C VAL A 14 -14.01 -14.31 0.17
N THR A 15 -14.14 -14.09 -1.14
CA THR A 15 -13.24 -13.19 -1.88
C THR A 15 -13.33 -11.75 -1.37
N LYS A 16 -14.55 -11.24 -1.11
CA LYS A 16 -14.74 -9.89 -0.55
C LYS A 16 -14.14 -9.75 0.84
N LEU A 17 -14.31 -10.77 1.68
CA LEU A 17 -13.72 -10.81 3.02
C LEU A 17 -12.20 -10.83 2.95
N ALA A 18 -11.63 -11.67 2.10
CA ALA A 18 -10.19 -11.76 1.88
C ALA A 18 -9.59 -10.43 1.39
N LEU A 19 -10.20 -9.80 0.38
CA LEU A 19 -9.76 -8.49 -0.12
C LEU A 19 -9.89 -7.39 0.93
N SER A 20 -10.95 -7.42 1.75
CA SER A 20 -11.13 -6.46 2.85
C SER A 20 -10.08 -6.64 3.94
N ALA A 21 -9.76 -7.89 4.30
CA ALA A 21 -8.70 -8.20 5.24
C ALA A 21 -7.32 -7.78 4.72
N MET A 22 -7.01 -8.08 3.45
CA MET A 22 -5.77 -7.63 2.80
C MET A 22 -5.65 -6.11 2.78
N ARG A 23 -6.76 -5.40 2.51
CA ARG A 23 -6.79 -3.93 2.53
C ARG A 23 -6.45 -3.38 3.92
N ILE A 24 -7.09 -3.91 4.97
CA ILE A 24 -6.84 -3.46 6.34
C ILE A 24 -5.39 -3.77 6.74
N TYR A 25 -4.92 -4.97 6.43
CA TYR A 25 -3.54 -5.38 6.71
C TYR A 25 -2.53 -4.46 6.02
N LEU A 26 -2.72 -4.20 4.71
CA LEU A 26 -1.88 -3.29 3.94
C LEU A 26 -1.92 -1.87 4.51
N GLY A 27 -3.10 -1.36 4.86
CA GLY A 27 -3.26 -0.03 5.43
C GLY A 27 -2.57 0.12 6.79
N CYS A 28 -2.77 -0.85 7.70
CA CYS A 28 -2.08 -0.89 8.98
C CYS A 28 -0.56 -0.97 8.79
N TRP A 29 -0.10 -1.78 7.84
CA TRP A 29 1.32 -1.90 7.55
C TRP A 29 1.94 -0.56 7.12
N MET A 30 1.31 0.14 6.16
CA MET A 30 1.75 1.46 5.68
C MET A 30 1.81 2.50 6.81
N ILE A 31 0.84 2.48 7.73
CA ILE A 31 0.85 3.37 8.90
C ILE A 31 2.04 3.04 9.82
N VAL A 32 2.26 1.76 10.13
CA VAL A 32 3.35 1.34 11.03
C VAL A 32 4.71 1.68 10.43
N THR A 33 4.93 1.41 9.14
CA THR A 33 6.22 1.70 8.49
C THR A 33 6.48 3.19 8.35
N GLY A 34 5.46 4.00 8.04
CA GLY A 34 5.58 5.46 8.01
C GLY A 34 5.83 6.04 9.40
N THR A 35 5.10 5.56 10.42
CA THR A 35 5.27 6.02 11.81
C THR A 35 6.63 5.65 12.37
N SER A 36 7.15 4.46 12.01
CA SER A 36 8.48 4.01 12.42
C SER A 36 9.59 4.95 11.94
N TYR A 37 9.43 5.51 10.73
CA TYR A 37 10.35 6.51 10.19
C TYR A 37 10.34 7.78 11.04
N TRP A 38 9.16 8.37 11.25
CA TRP A 38 9.01 9.57 12.07
C TRP A 38 9.52 9.38 13.49
N LEU A 39 9.26 8.22 14.12
CA LEU A 39 9.82 7.91 15.44
C LEU A 39 11.35 8.00 15.46
N THR A 40 12.00 7.57 14.38
CA THR A 40 13.46 7.64 14.27
C THR A 40 13.95 9.07 14.11
N GLU A 41 13.28 9.87 13.27
CA GLU A 41 13.57 11.30 13.11
C GLU A 41 13.39 12.07 14.43
N PHE A 42 12.43 11.65 15.27
CA PHE A 42 12.23 12.21 16.62
C PHE A 42 13.18 11.63 17.70
N GLY A 43 14.16 10.80 17.32
CA GLY A 43 15.18 10.25 18.24
C GLY A 43 14.69 9.11 19.14
N LEU A 44 13.54 8.49 18.84
CA LEU A 44 12.98 7.34 19.55
C LEU A 44 13.45 6.02 18.92
N PRO A 45 13.44 4.90 19.68
CA PRO A 45 13.77 3.59 19.13
C PRO A 45 12.83 3.21 17.98
N SER A 46 13.40 2.97 16.80
CA SER A 46 12.67 2.56 15.60
C SER A 46 12.05 1.18 15.78
N ILE A 47 10.75 1.04 15.49
CA ILE A 47 10.04 -0.26 15.53
C ILE A 47 10.64 -1.25 14.51
N PHE A 48 11.19 -0.74 13.41
CA PHE A 48 11.96 -1.50 12.44
C PHE A 48 13.35 -0.90 12.30
N PRO A 49 14.43 -1.69 12.42
CA PRO A 49 15.77 -1.19 12.14
C PRO A 49 15.84 -0.79 10.67
N HIS A 50 16.24 0.45 10.41
CA HIS A 50 16.55 0.91 9.05
C HIS A 50 17.58 -0.05 8.46
N LEU A 51 17.19 -0.77 7.41
CA LEU A 51 18.05 -1.76 6.75
C LEU A 51 19.13 -1.07 5.91
N VAL A 52 19.97 -0.26 6.55
CA VAL A 52 21.18 0.34 5.96
C VAL A 52 22.31 -0.71 5.83
N ARG A 53 22.13 -1.91 6.41
CA ARG A 53 23.23 -2.78 6.81
C ARG A 53 23.50 -4.01 5.92
N ASN A 54 23.02 -4.12 4.68
CA ASN A 54 23.30 -5.36 3.90
C ASN A 54 23.79 -5.20 2.46
N ALA A 55 23.43 -4.15 1.71
CA ALA A 55 23.92 -3.97 0.33
C ALA A 55 24.21 -2.50 0.01
N PRO A 56 25.38 -2.17 -0.58
CA PRO A 56 25.85 -0.78 -0.73
C PRO A 56 24.94 0.08 -1.62
N LEU A 57 24.29 -0.50 -2.63
CA LEU A 57 23.35 0.24 -3.50
C LEU A 57 22.00 0.52 -2.82
N SER A 58 21.49 -0.42 -2.02
CA SER A 58 20.20 -0.26 -1.32
C SER A 58 20.23 0.84 -0.27
N SER A 59 21.35 0.95 0.45
CA SER A 59 21.58 2.00 1.42
C SER A 59 21.81 3.35 0.73
N GLN A 60 22.54 3.38 -0.40
CA GLN A 60 22.74 4.61 -1.17
C GLN A 60 21.43 5.19 -1.71
N LEU A 61 20.51 4.37 -2.20
CA LEU A 61 19.19 4.85 -2.63
C LEU A 61 18.41 5.50 -1.48
N LEU A 62 18.39 4.86 -0.31
CA LEU A 62 17.68 5.40 0.84
C LEU A 62 18.33 6.67 1.38
N VAL A 63 19.65 6.71 1.44
CA VAL A 63 20.41 7.91 1.89
C VAL A 63 20.19 9.08 0.94
N THR A 64 20.29 8.86 -0.37
CA THR A 64 20.04 9.93 -1.36
C THR A 64 18.60 10.45 -1.33
N LEU A 65 17.61 9.57 -1.09
CA LEU A 65 16.22 9.99 -0.90
C LEU A 65 16.02 10.83 0.37
N MET A 66 16.75 10.52 1.45
CA MET A 66 16.73 11.32 2.68
C MET A 66 17.44 12.66 2.49
N GLU A 67 18.60 12.70 1.81
CA GLU A 67 19.33 13.93 1.53
C GLU A 67 18.53 14.94 0.68
N VAL A 68 17.72 14.43 -0.26
CA VAL A 68 16.83 15.27 -1.10
C VAL A 68 15.51 15.59 -0.38
N GLY A 69 15.25 15.02 0.80
CA GLY A 69 13.99 15.18 1.55
C GLY A 69 12.77 14.49 0.92
N LEU A 70 12.97 13.73 -0.17
CA LEU A 70 11.89 13.01 -0.83
C LEU A 70 11.37 11.86 0.04
N TYR A 71 12.23 11.31 0.90
CA TYR A 71 11.85 10.24 1.82
C TYR A 71 10.79 10.69 2.85
N ASP A 72 10.88 11.91 3.37
CA ASP A 72 9.87 12.51 4.27
C ASP A 72 8.49 12.59 3.62
N VAL A 73 8.48 13.05 2.37
CA VAL A 73 7.26 13.20 1.57
C VAL A 73 6.64 11.83 1.34
N VAL A 74 7.43 10.86 0.89
CA VAL A 74 6.98 9.49 0.63
C VAL A 74 6.39 8.88 1.91
N LYS A 75 7.06 9.03 3.05
CA LYS A 75 6.59 8.45 4.33
C LYS A 75 5.33 9.12 4.86
N THR A 76 5.16 10.41 4.62
CA THR A 76 3.90 11.11 4.94
C THR A 76 2.73 10.59 4.10
N TRP A 77 2.95 10.45 2.79
CA TRP A 77 1.92 9.89 1.89
C TRP A 77 1.63 8.42 2.17
N GLU A 78 2.62 7.66 2.65
CA GLU A 78 2.44 6.28 3.11
C GLU A 78 1.44 6.21 4.26
N ILE A 79 1.55 7.10 5.26
CA ILE A 79 0.60 7.19 6.38
C ILE A 79 -0.78 7.63 5.89
N ILE A 80 -0.85 8.67 5.05
CA ILE A 80 -2.13 9.18 4.53
C ILE A 80 -2.85 8.09 3.72
N GLY A 81 -2.14 7.41 2.82
CA GLY A 81 -2.68 6.29 2.05
C GLY A 81 -3.10 5.13 2.95
N GLY A 82 -2.30 4.78 3.96
CA GLY A 82 -2.64 3.76 4.95
C GLY A 82 -3.92 4.08 5.72
N LEU A 83 -4.08 5.32 6.18
CA LEU A 83 -5.30 5.78 6.86
C LEU A 83 -6.53 5.69 5.94
N MET A 84 -6.41 6.09 4.67
CA MET A 84 -7.48 5.94 3.67
C MET A 84 -7.93 4.47 3.52
N LEU A 85 -6.98 3.53 3.52
CA LEU A 85 -7.26 2.09 3.42
C LEU A 85 -7.91 1.52 4.69
N VAL A 86 -7.45 1.93 5.87
CA VAL A 86 -7.99 1.46 7.16
C VAL A 86 -9.40 2.00 7.39
N PHE A 87 -9.62 3.30 7.21
CA PHE A 87 -10.94 3.93 7.39
C PHE A 87 -11.91 3.68 6.23
N ASN A 88 -11.51 2.89 5.22
CA ASN A 88 -12.32 2.62 4.03
C ASN A 88 -12.77 3.91 3.30
N ARG A 89 -11.95 4.97 3.36
CA ARG A 89 -12.27 6.30 2.84
C ARG A 89 -11.38 6.58 1.62
N PHE A 90 -11.99 6.79 0.46
CA PHE A 90 -11.27 6.95 -0.82
C PHE A 90 -10.27 5.83 -1.12
N VAL A 91 -10.66 4.58 -0.80
CA VAL A 91 -9.84 3.37 -1.03
C VAL A 91 -9.14 3.33 -2.40
N PRO A 92 -9.83 3.55 -3.55
CA PRO A 92 -9.15 3.48 -4.84
C PRO A 92 -8.07 4.56 -5.01
N LEU A 93 -8.23 5.72 -4.40
CA LEU A 93 -7.24 6.80 -4.44
C LEU A 93 -6.06 6.48 -3.51
N GLY A 94 -6.32 5.97 -2.31
CA GLY A 94 -5.27 5.52 -1.39
C GLY A 94 -4.39 4.42 -1.99
N LEU A 95 -4.99 3.47 -2.71
CA LEU A 95 -4.23 2.44 -3.43
C LEU A 95 -3.33 3.02 -4.53
N ILE A 96 -3.81 4.00 -5.31
CA ILE A 96 -3.00 4.69 -6.33
C ILE A 96 -1.81 5.41 -5.68
N ILE A 97 -2.01 6.11 -4.57
CA ILE A 97 -0.92 6.79 -3.84
C ILE A 97 0.10 5.77 -3.33
N CYS A 98 -0.37 4.64 -2.78
CA CYS A 98 0.50 3.60 -2.26
C CYS A 98 1.23 2.79 -3.35
N LEU A 99 0.81 2.85 -4.62
CA LEU A 99 1.42 2.10 -5.71
C LEU A 99 2.90 2.49 -5.96
N PRO A 100 3.26 3.76 -6.24
CA PRO A 100 4.66 4.13 -6.43
C PRO A 100 5.52 3.91 -5.17
N ILE A 101 4.92 4.06 -3.98
CA ILE A 101 5.58 3.85 -2.68
C ILE A 101 5.92 2.36 -2.49
N THR A 102 4.95 1.48 -2.70
CA THR A 102 5.18 0.03 -2.61
C THR A 102 6.12 -0.47 -3.71
N PHE A 103 6.08 0.14 -4.90
CA PHE A 103 7.00 -0.16 -5.98
C PHE A 103 8.45 0.18 -5.64
N ILE A 104 8.75 1.37 -5.09
CA ILE A 104 10.14 1.72 -4.74
C ILE A 104 10.69 0.82 -3.62
N VAL A 105 9.83 0.41 -2.67
CA VAL A 105 10.19 -0.55 -1.62
C VAL A 105 10.46 -1.93 -2.22
N TRP A 106 9.64 -2.39 -3.17
CA TRP A 106 9.86 -3.64 -3.91
C TRP A 106 11.14 -3.60 -4.74
N TYR A 107 11.39 -2.51 -5.46
CA TYR A 107 12.59 -2.29 -6.27
C TYR A 107 13.85 -2.35 -5.40
N ASN A 108 13.83 -1.66 -4.26
CA ASN A 108 14.94 -1.69 -3.31
C ASN A 108 15.17 -3.11 -2.73
N ALA A 109 14.09 -3.82 -2.41
CA ALA A 109 14.16 -5.13 -1.79
C ALA A 109 14.60 -6.26 -2.74
N ILE A 110 14.11 -6.26 -3.98
CA ILE A 110 14.35 -7.35 -4.94
C ILE A 110 15.53 -7.05 -5.86
N ILE A 111 15.58 -5.85 -6.45
CA ILE A 111 16.58 -5.50 -7.47
C ILE A 111 17.89 -5.08 -6.80
N LEU A 112 17.85 -4.19 -5.81
CA LEU A 112 19.07 -3.63 -5.20
C LEU A 112 19.67 -4.50 -4.09
N ASN A 113 18.85 -5.30 -3.40
CA ASN A 113 19.35 -6.25 -2.40
C ASN A 113 19.74 -7.61 -3.03
N GLU A 114 19.54 -7.77 -4.34
CA GLU A 114 19.78 -9.02 -5.10
C GLU A 114 19.17 -10.28 -4.46
N ARG A 115 18.09 -10.11 -3.69
CA ARG A 115 17.38 -11.19 -2.98
C ARG A 115 16.38 -11.89 -3.88
N TYR A 116 16.83 -12.34 -5.05
CA TYR A 116 16.01 -13.07 -6.02
C TYR A 116 15.41 -14.37 -5.43
N GLY A 117 16.06 -14.98 -4.43
CA GLY A 117 15.51 -16.12 -3.70
C GLY A 117 14.27 -15.82 -2.83
N HIS A 118 13.96 -14.55 -2.57
CA HIS A 118 12.81 -14.12 -1.77
C HIS A 118 11.67 -13.52 -2.60
N LEU A 119 11.72 -13.61 -3.93
CA LEU A 119 10.69 -13.12 -4.86
C LEU A 119 9.28 -13.61 -4.53
N PHE A 120 9.16 -14.85 -4.04
CA PHE A 120 7.91 -15.49 -3.63
C PHE A 120 7.86 -15.84 -2.13
N ASN A 121 8.81 -15.34 -1.34
CA ASN A 121 8.84 -15.66 0.09
C ASN A 121 7.91 -14.71 0.84
N PRO A 122 6.79 -15.20 1.43
CA PRO A 122 5.80 -14.36 2.11
C PRO A 122 6.35 -13.65 3.34
N THR A 123 7.52 -14.05 3.84
CA THR A 123 8.19 -13.41 4.98
C THR A 123 8.86 -12.08 4.59
N HIS A 124 9.09 -11.81 3.30
CA HIS A 124 9.61 -10.52 2.83
C HIS A 124 8.48 -9.52 2.62
N MET A 125 8.10 -8.87 3.73
CA MET A 125 6.96 -7.95 3.81
C MET A 125 7.03 -6.79 2.79
N GLY A 126 8.22 -6.29 2.46
CA GLY A 126 8.39 -5.23 1.46
C GLY A 126 7.92 -5.63 0.05
N ALA A 127 8.22 -6.87 -0.37
CA ALA A 127 7.76 -7.39 -1.67
C ALA A 127 6.28 -7.79 -1.63
N MET A 128 5.82 -8.35 -0.51
CA MET A 128 4.43 -8.76 -0.33
C MET A 128 3.46 -7.56 -0.32
N CYS A 129 3.87 -6.41 0.22
CA CYS A 129 3.04 -5.20 0.20
C CYS A 129 2.71 -4.74 -1.22
N PHE A 130 3.66 -4.84 -2.16
CA PHE A 130 3.43 -4.51 -3.57
C PHE A 130 2.43 -5.47 -4.21
N TYR A 131 2.60 -6.79 -3.99
CA TYR A 131 1.66 -7.79 -4.50
C TYR A 131 0.25 -7.63 -3.91
N MET A 132 0.14 -7.38 -2.59
CA MET A 132 -1.14 -7.11 -1.94
C MET A 132 -1.78 -5.83 -2.48
N ASN A 133 -1.01 -4.77 -2.72
CA ASN A 133 -1.51 -3.53 -3.29
C ASN A 133 -2.11 -3.77 -4.68
N ILE A 134 -1.41 -4.51 -5.56
CA ILE A 134 -1.91 -4.91 -6.88
C ILE A 134 -3.17 -5.77 -6.77
N LEU A 135 -3.18 -6.80 -5.93
CA LEU A 135 -4.33 -7.70 -5.75
C LEU A 135 -5.58 -6.94 -5.29
N VAL A 136 -5.42 -6.03 -4.33
CA VAL A 136 -6.52 -5.19 -3.87
C VAL A 136 -6.96 -4.23 -4.98
N MET A 137 -6.03 -3.61 -5.73
CA MET A 137 -6.38 -2.78 -6.88
C MET A 137 -7.17 -3.53 -7.96
N VAL A 138 -6.80 -4.77 -8.27
CA VAL A 138 -7.56 -5.63 -9.19
C VAL A 138 -8.97 -5.90 -8.65
N GLY A 139 -9.10 -6.11 -7.33
CA GLY A 139 -10.40 -6.19 -6.67
C GLY A 139 -11.27 -4.93 -6.84
N TYR A 140 -10.64 -3.76 -6.94
CA TYR A 140 -11.29 -2.47 -7.22
C TYR A 140 -11.21 -2.05 -8.70
N ALA A 141 -10.83 -2.95 -9.63
CA ALA A 141 -10.65 -2.65 -11.06
C ALA A 141 -11.86 -1.96 -11.71
N ARG A 142 -13.08 -2.30 -11.27
CA ARG A 142 -14.32 -1.66 -11.75
C ARG A 142 -14.38 -0.16 -11.47
N TYR A 143 -13.76 0.31 -10.40
CA TYR A 143 -13.68 1.74 -10.07
C TYR A 143 -12.56 2.46 -10.84
N TYR A 144 -11.57 1.73 -11.35
CA TYR A 144 -10.50 2.27 -12.19
C TYR A 144 -10.85 2.28 -13.68
N ALA A 145 -11.77 1.43 -14.12
CA ALA A 145 -12.24 1.37 -15.52
C ALA A 145 -12.58 2.75 -16.14
N PRO A 146 -13.30 3.68 -15.46
CA PRO A 146 -13.59 4.99 -16.04
C PRO A 146 -12.37 5.93 -16.14
N LEU A 147 -11.25 5.63 -15.48
CA LEU A 147 -10.01 6.42 -15.58
C LEU A 147 -9.15 6.01 -16.79
N VAL A 148 -9.35 4.82 -17.35
CA VAL A 148 -8.53 4.25 -18.44
C VAL A 148 -9.19 4.42 -19.82
N VAL A 149 -10.35 5.08 -19.89
CA VAL A 149 -11.05 5.32 -21.16
C VAL A 149 -10.29 6.33 -22.02
N THR A 150 -10.02 6.00 -23.28
CA THR A 150 -9.23 6.81 -24.23
C THR A 150 -9.88 8.14 -24.61
N ARG A 151 -11.20 8.28 -24.42
CA ARG A 151 -11.98 9.51 -24.64
C ARG A 151 -12.91 9.75 -23.46
N ALA A 152 -12.36 10.22 -22.36
CA ALA A 152 -13.18 10.67 -21.23
C ALA A 152 -14.05 11.85 -21.69
N LYS A 153 -15.36 11.68 -21.71
CA LYS A 153 -16.29 12.81 -21.88
C LYS A 153 -16.31 13.59 -20.57
N MET A 154 -16.08 14.90 -20.64
CA MET A 154 -16.19 15.77 -19.48
C MET A 154 -17.65 15.74 -18.98
N GLY A 155 -17.87 15.32 -17.73
CA GLY A 155 -19.19 15.36 -17.12
C GLY A 155 -19.66 16.80 -16.96
N SER A 156 -20.89 17.11 -17.38
CA SER A 156 -21.54 18.39 -17.08
C SER A 156 -21.99 18.39 -15.63
N VAL A 157 -21.80 19.51 -14.92
CA VAL A 157 -22.15 19.70 -13.49
C VAL A 157 -23.66 19.52 -13.21
N LYS A 158 -24.50 19.39 -14.24
CA LYS A 158 -25.97 19.26 -14.14
C LYS A 158 -26.50 17.82 -13.99
N GLY A 159 -25.69 16.85 -13.58
CA GLY A 159 -26.08 15.43 -13.53
C GLY A 159 -26.15 14.81 -12.13
N VAL A 160 -26.29 15.60 -11.07
CA VAL A 160 -26.55 15.10 -9.70
C VAL A 160 -27.96 15.52 -9.29
N GLU A 161 -28.96 15.05 -10.02
CA GLU A 161 -30.36 15.04 -9.58
C GLU A 161 -31.08 13.89 -10.29
N ASN A 162 -31.76 13.08 -9.47
CA ASN A 162 -32.52 11.84 -9.73
C ASN A 162 -31.76 10.52 -9.58
#